data_AF-R6ZRP0-F1
#
_entry.id   AF-R6ZRP0-F1
#
_cell.length_a   1.000
_cell.length_b   1.000
_cell.length_c   1.000
_cell.angle_alpha   90.00
_cell.angle_beta   90.00
_cell.angle_gamma   90.00
#
_symmetry.space_group_name_H-M   'P 1'
#
loop_
_entity.id
_entity.type
_entity.pdbx_description
1 polymer ?
#
loop_
_entity_poly.entity_id
_entity_poly.type
_entity_poly.pdbx_seq_one_letter_code
_entity_poly.pdbx_strand_id
1 'polypeptide(L)' 'MNDKKILLDNIDKIHTTKMGVDRIKRNLKIDSDNVVKYCKNKMLDKKCNIYKQGKNWYCEI' A
#
# COMPACT_ATOMS: atom_id res chain seq x y z
N MET A 1 -10.84 16.79 6.80
CA MET A 1 -11.23 15.68 5.90
C MET A 1 -10.43 14.47 6.34
N ASN A 2 -11.04 13.30 6.57
CA ASN A 2 -10.30 12.15 7.10
C ASN A 2 -9.43 11.55 5.98
N ASP A 3 -8.16 11.93 5.92
CA ASP A 3 -7.21 11.54 4.89
C ASP A 3 -7.17 10.02 4.68
N LYS A 4 -7.21 9.26 5.77
CA LYS A 4 -7.32 7.79 5.74
C LYS A 4 -8.51 7.32 4.90
N LYS A 5 -9.67 7.97 5.02
CA LYS A 5 -10.88 7.61 4.27
C LYS A 5 -10.70 7.80 2.77
N ILE A 6 -10.02 8.87 2.33
CA ILE A 6 -9.76 9.11 0.91
C ILE A 6 -8.89 8.01 0.31
N LEU A 7 -7.84 7.57 1.04
CA LEU A 7 -6.97 6.49 0.58
C LEU A 7 -7.75 5.17 0.46
N LEU A 8 -8.56 4.84 1.47
CA LEU A 8 -9.35 3.61 1.50
C LEU A 8 -10.43 3.60 0.40
N ASP A 9 -11.13 4.72 0.20
CA ASP A 9 -12.16 4.86 -0.84
C ASP A 9 -11.58 4.73 -2.27
N ASN A 10 -10.27 4.94 -2.44
CA ASN A 10 -9.57 4.81 -3.71
C ASN A 10 -8.58 3.64 -3.76
N ILE A 11 -8.64 2.71 -2.78
CA ILE A 11 -7.66 1.62 -2.67
C ILE A 11 -7.63 0.74 -3.92
N ASP A 12 -8.75 0.59 -4.60
CA ASP A 12 -8.86 -0.22 -5.82
C ASP A 12 -8.05 0.34 -6.99
N LYS A 13 -7.86 1.67 -7.02
CA LYS A 13 -7.06 2.36 -8.04
C LYS A 13 -5.57 2.17 -7.85
N ILE A 14 -5.11 1.66 -6.70
CA ILE A 14 -3.69 1.37 -6.47
C ILE A 14 -3.26 0.26 -7.41
N HIS A 15 -2.33 0.61 -8.29
CA HIS A 15 -1.65 -0.29 -9.21
C HIS A 15 -0.18 0.08 -9.27
N THR A 16 0.64 -0.81 -9.84
CA THR A 16 2.06 -0.56 -10.04
C THR A 16 2.49 -1.15 -11.38
N THR A 17 3.68 -0.78 -11.84
CA THR A 17 4.27 -1.32 -13.08
C THR A 17 4.97 -2.65 -12.78
N LYS A 18 5.29 -3.44 -13.82
CA LYS A 18 6.06 -4.70 -13.64
C LYS A 18 7.37 -4.48 -12.89
N MET A 19 8.15 -3.47 -13.26
CA MET A 19 9.38 -3.09 -12.53
C MET A 19 9.08 -2.65 -11.08
N GLY A 20 7.94 -1.99 -10.85
CA GLY A 20 7.49 -1.63 -9.51
C GLY A 20 7.21 -2.87 -8.65
N VAL A 21 6.61 -3.92 -9.24
CA VAL A 21 6.42 -5.21 -8.57
C VAL A 21 7.76 -5.79 -8.10
N ASP A 22 8.74 -5.86 -9.00
CA ASP A 22 10.06 -6.44 -8.69
C ASP A 22 10.79 -5.67 -7.58
N ARG A 23 10.73 -4.33 -7.63
CA ARG A 23 11.30 -3.47 -6.57
C ARG A 23 10.63 -3.72 -5.21
N ILE A 24 9.31 -3.84 -5.19
CA ILE A 24 8.56 -4.10 -3.95
C ILE A 24 8.87 -5.49 -3.41
N LYS A 25 8.87 -6.53 -4.26
CA LYS A 25 9.25 -7.91 -3.88
C LYS A 25 10.63 -7.93 -3.22
N ARG A 26 11.62 -7.28 -3.85
CA ARG A 26 13.00 -7.21 -3.35
C ARG A 26 13.09 -6.49 -2.00
N ASN A 27 12.42 -5.34 -1.85
CA ASN A 27 12.49 -4.55 -0.63
C ASN A 27 11.77 -5.19 0.55
N LEU A 28 10.58 -5.77 0.31
CA LEU A 28 9.78 -6.42 1.35
C LEU A 28 10.17 -7.89 1.59
N LYS A 29 11.06 -8.45 0.75
CA LYS A 29 11.49 -9.85 0.77
C LYS A 29 10.29 -10.81 0.75
N ILE A 30 9.29 -10.51 -0.05
CA ILE A 30 8.08 -11.33 -0.22
C ILE A 30 8.12 -12.07 -1.56
N ASP A 31 7.75 -13.35 -1.54
CA ASP A 31 7.67 -14.20 -2.72
C ASP A 31 6.25 -14.25 -3.32
N SER A 32 5.48 -13.17 -3.13
CA SER A 32 4.09 -13.11 -3.61
C SER A 32 4.03 -12.55 -5.02
N ASP A 33 3.44 -13.29 -5.95
CA ASP A 33 3.18 -12.80 -7.31
C ASP A 33 2.21 -11.62 -7.37
N ASN A 34 1.42 -11.43 -6.32
CA ASN A 34 0.45 -10.34 -6.25
C ASN A 34 0.80 -9.35 -5.12
N VAL A 35 1.94 -8.68 -5.28
CA VAL A 35 2.43 -7.67 -4.31
C VAL A 35 1.44 -6.54 -4.07
N VAL A 36 0.67 -6.15 -5.10
CA VAL A 36 -0.34 -5.08 -4.96
C VAL A 36 -1.43 -5.53 -4.01
N LYS A 37 -1.95 -6.75 -4.18
CA LYS A 37 -2.94 -7.33 -3.24
C LYS A 37 -2.36 -7.44 -1.83
N TYR A 38 -1.11 -7.85 -1.70
CA TYR A 38 -0.43 -7.89 -0.40
C TYR A 38 -0.41 -6.51 0.29
N CYS A 39 0.01 -5.47 -0.42
CA CYS A 39 0.04 -4.10 0.11
C CYS A 39 -1.36 -3.59 0.46
N LYS A 40 -2.38 -3.84 -0.39
CA LYS A 40 -3.77 -3.47 -0.11
C LYS A 40 -4.28 -4.12 1.18
N ASN A 41 -4.02 -5.42 1.37
CA ASN A 41 -4.42 -6.13 2.59
C ASN A 41 -3.75 -5.55 3.84
N LYS A 42 -2.48 -5.14 3.74
CA LYS A 42 -1.76 -4.48 4.85
C LYS A 42 -2.38 -3.13 5.21
N MET A 43 -2.79 -2.34 4.22
CA MET A 43 -3.50 -1.07 4.44
C MET A 43 -4.91 -1.26 5.02
N LEU A 44 -5.58 -2.38 4.71
CA LEU A 44 -6.90 -2.71 5.25
C LEU A 44 -6.84 -3.31 6.66
N ASP A 45 -5.66 -3.69 7.15
CA ASP A 45 -5.49 -4.18 8.51
C ASP A 45 -5.89 -3.08 9.51
N LYS A 46 -6.71 -3.45 10.50
CA LYS A 46 -7.13 -2.52 11.56
C LYS A 46 -5.95 -1.99 12.38
N LYS A 47 -4.84 -2.74 12.41
CA LYS A 47 -3.59 -2.34 13.07
C LYS A 47 -2.74 -1.40 12.20
N CYS A 48 -2.99 -1.26 10.89
CA CYS A 48 -2.22 -0.32 10.10
C CYS A 48 -2.57 1.13 10.47
N ASN A 49 -1.55 1.83 10.95
CA ASN A 49 -1.54 3.28 11.06
C ASN A 49 -1.23 3.89 9.69
N ILE A 50 -2.17 4.69 9.18
CA ILE A 50 -2.06 5.34 7.87
C ILE A 50 -1.99 6.84 8.08
N TYR A 51 -0.94 7.45 7.56
CA TYR A 51 -0.76 8.90 7.63
C TYR A 51 -0.14 9.42 6.34
N LYS A 52 -0.17 10.75 6.17
CA LYS A 52 0.33 11.43 4.98
C LYS A 52 1.44 12.39 5.38
N GLN A 53 2.55 12.36 4.66
CA GLN A 53 3.61 13.37 4.77
C GLN A 53 3.86 13.99 3.40
N GLY A 54 3.57 15.30 3.29
CA GLY A 54 3.59 16.00 2.01
C GLY A 54 2.65 15.35 0.99
N LYS A 55 3.22 14.85 -0.12
CA LYS A 55 2.46 14.18 -1.19
C LYS A 55 2.37 12.66 -1.03
N ASN A 56 3.07 12.08 -0.05
CA ASN A 56 3.22 10.63 0.09
C ASN A 56 2.34 10.08 1.23
N TRP A 57 1.82 8.87 1.00
CA TRP A 57 1.13 8.08 2.02
C TRP A 57 2.06 7.05 2.64
N TYR A 58 1.95 6.89 3.95
CA TYR A 58 2.69 5.91 4.74
C TYR A 58 1.68 4.98 5.42
N CYS A 59 2.00 3.67 5.45
CA CYS A 59 1.27 2.65 6.21
C CYS A 59 2.29 1.90 7.06
N GLU A 60 2.06 1.89 8.36
CA GLU A 60 2.89 1.21 9.36
C GLU A 60 2.00 0.27 10.18
N ILE A 61 2.49 -0.92 10.51
CA ILE A 61 1.78 -1.95 11.30
C ILE A 61 2.56 -2.21 12.58
#